data_AF-A0AA90UIJ3-F1
#
_entry.id   AF-A0AA90UIJ3-F1
#
_cell.length_a   1.000
_cell.length_b   1.000
_cell.length_c   1.000
_cell.angle_alpha   90.00
_cell.angle_beta   90.00
_cell.angle_gamma   90.00
#
_symmetry.space_group_name_H-M   'P 1'
#
loop_
_entity.id
_entity.type
_entity.pdbx_description
1 polymer ?
#
loop_
_entity_poly.entity_id
_entity_poly.type
_entity_poly.pdbx_seq_one_letter_code
_entity_poly.pdbx_strand_id
1 'polypeptide(L)'
;PFTMLVQPPVNLSIFEQEATISMMKDWEFLSDRQLFWSVAWDMNGKLLNRIPLIKKLKWREYVAVKGVWGQLTDKNNPVKNTSDDVIFKFPNNSYTFGNTPYWEVVAGVHNIFKFFGIDYVRRINYLNHANVDKWGIRMGFLMSF
;
A
#
# COMPACT_ATOMS: atom_id res chain seq x y z
N PRO A 1 -2.59 20.98 19.64
CA PRO A 1 -1.70 20.42 18.59
C PRO A 1 -1.37 18.95 18.85
N PHE A 2 -1.97 18.02 18.11
CA PHE A 2 -1.64 16.59 18.27
C PHE A 2 -0.23 16.32 17.74
N THR A 3 0.69 15.93 18.63
CA THR A 3 2.07 15.56 18.29
C THR A 3 2.18 14.20 17.59
N MET A 4 1.07 13.50 17.38
CA MET A 4 1.01 12.19 16.72
C MET A 4 -0.14 12.17 15.71
N LEU A 5 0.12 12.66 14.49
CA LEU A 5 -0.75 12.35 13.35
C LEU A 5 -0.61 10.87 13.01
N VAL A 6 -1.72 10.25 12.63
CA VAL A 6 -1.72 8.84 12.26
C VAL A 6 -1.18 8.72 10.85
N GLN A 7 -0.03 8.05 10.74
CA GLN A 7 0.57 7.72 9.46
C GLN A 7 -0.01 6.40 8.94
N PRO A 8 -0.32 6.33 7.63
CA PRO A 8 -0.64 5.06 7.00
C PRO A 8 0.51 4.06 7.17
N PRO A 9 0.22 2.75 7.29
CA PRO A 9 1.26 1.74 7.40
C PRO A 9 1.98 1.55 6.06
N VAL A 10 2.94 2.41 5.75
CA VAL A 10 3.70 2.39 4.49
C VAL A 10 4.93 1.50 4.61
N ASN A 11 5.18 0.69 3.59
CA ASN A 11 6.39 -0.11 3.48
C ASN A 11 7.11 0.18 2.15
N LEU A 12 8.27 0.85 2.25
CA LEU A 12 9.09 1.20 1.10
C LEU A 12 10.06 0.07 0.69
N SER A 13 10.18 -0.98 1.52
CA SER A 13 11.08 -2.10 1.28
C SER A 13 10.70 -2.88 0.03
N ILE A 14 11.67 -3.58 -0.54
CA ILE A 14 11.46 -4.50 -1.67
C ILE A 14 10.62 -5.70 -1.24
N PHE A 15 10.55 -5.99 0.06
CA PHE A 15 9.74 -7.08 0.60
C PHE A 15 8.29 -6.69 0.84
N GLU A 16 7.38 -7.51 0.33
CA GLU A 16 5.94 -7.35 0.51
C GLU A 16 5.52 -7.73 1.94
N GLN A 17 4.60 -6.97 2.53
CA GLN A 17 3.94 -7.31 3.79
C GLN A 17 2.44 -7.03 3.69
N GLU A 18 1.63 -7.99 4.12
CA GLU A 18 0.16 -7.96 3.97
C GLU A 18 -0.50 -6.75 4.63
N ALA A 19 -0.02 -6.35 5.81
CA ALA A 19 -0.59 -5.25 6.61
C ALA A 19 0.01 -3.87 6.30
N THR A 20 0.63 -3.70 5.13
CA THR A 20 1.27 -2.46 4.72
C THR A 20 0.93 -2.06 3.29
N ILE A 21 1.05 -0.77 2.99
CA ILE A 21 0.91 -0.18 1.67
C ILE A 21 2.28 -0.05 1.04
N SER A 22 2.46 -0.59 -0.16
CA SER A 22 3.78 -0.67 -0.80
C SER A 22 4.11 0.51 -1.70
N MET A 23 3.10 1.16 -2.31
CA MET A 23 3.33 2.21 -3.32
C MET A 23 3.17 3.64 -2.77
N MET A 24 2.64 3.80 -1.55
CA MET A 24 2.52 5.10 -0.90
C MET A 24 3.90 5.60 -0.46
N LYS A 25 4.15 6.91 -0.55
CA LYS A 25 5.36 7.49 0.03
C LYS A 25 5.17 7.79 1.50
N ASP A 26 6.27 7.75 2.25
CA ASP A 26 6.25 8.26 3.61
C ASP A 26 5.88 9.75 3.60
N TRP A 27 5.10 10.18 4.60
CA TRP A 27 4.52 11.53 4.70
C TRP A 27 3.66 12.01 3.51
N GLU A 28 3.25 11.13 2.59
CA GLU A 28 2.41 11.53 1.45
C GLU A 28 1.00 11.90 1.90
N PHE A 29 0.43 11.12 2.82
CA PHE A 29 -0.91 11.36 3.36
C PHE A 29 -0.85 11.56 4.87
N LEU A 30 -1.50 12.63 5.33
CA LEU A 30 -1.60 12.98 6.74
C LEU A 30 -3.05 13.00 7.19
N SER A 31 -3.31 12.32 8.30
CA SER A 31 -4.64 12.20 8.89
C SER A 31 -4.55 12.11 10.41
N ASP A 32 -5.59 12.55 11.11
CA ASP A 32 -5.72 12.32 12.55
C ASP A 32 -6.59 11.09 12.86
N ARG A 33 -7.35 10.61 11.88
CA ARG A 33 -8.14 9.38 11.93
C ARG A 33 -8.00 8.67 10.60
N GLN A 34 -7.73 7.38 10.64
CA GLN A 34 -7.61 6.55 9.44
C GLN A 34 -8.30 5.20 9.61
N LEU A 35 -8.72 4.65 8.48
CA LEU A 35 -9.16 3.29 8.28
C LEU A 35 -8.21 2.67 7.25
N PHE A 36 -7.63 1.54 7.62
CA PHE A 36 -6.83 0.71 6.72
C PHE A 36 -7.53 -0.64 6.55
N TRP A 37 -7.51 -1.16 5.34
CA TRP A 37 -7.93 -2.53 5.04
C TRP A 37 -7.00 -3.16 4.03
N SER A 38 -6.85 -4.47 4.16
CA SER A 38 -6.09 -5.33 3.26
C SER A 38 -6.84 -6.64 3.12
N VAL A 39 -7.23 -6.97 1.90
CA VAL A 39 -7.92 -8.21 1.57
C VAL A 39 -7.05 -8.97 0.60
N ALA A 40 -6.53 -10.12 1.04
CA ALA A 40 -5.70 -11.00 0.25
C ALA A 40 -6.42 -12.31 -0.08
N TRP A 41 -6.16 -12.85 -1.26
CA TRP A 41 -6.67 -14.11 -1.74
C TRP A 41 -5.55 -14.92 -2.38
N ASP A 42 -5.18 -16.04 -1.73
CA ASP A 42 -4.39 -17.11 -2.34
C ASP A 42 -5.33 -18.13 -3.02
N MET A 43 -5.26 -18.22 -4.35
CA MET A 43 -6.13 -19.10 -5.13
C MET A 43 -5.62 -20.55 -5.19
N ASN A 44 -4.48 -20.84 -4.55
CA ASN A 44 -3.84 -22.15 -4.44
C ASN A 44 -3.66 -22.87 -5.79
N GLY A 45 -3.33 -22.12 -6.84
CA GLY A 45 -3.06 -22.65 -8.17
C GLY A 45 -4.30 -22.92 -9.02
N LYS A 46 -5.47 -22.35 -8.71
CA LYS A 46 -6.72 -22.60 -9.47
C LYS A 46 -6.67 -22.18 -10.94
N LEU A 47 -5.85 -21.18 -11.30
CA LEU A 47 -5.71 -20.65 -12.65
C LEU A 47 -4.45 -21.19 -13.35
N LEU A 48 -3.26 -20.99 -12.77
CA LEU A 48 -1.94 -21.38 -13.24
C LEU A 48 -1.81 -22.91 -13.39
N ASN A 49 -2.43 -23.72 -12.54
CA ASN A 49 -2.40 -25.18 -12.72
C ASN A 49 -3.25 -25.66 -13.91
N ARG A 50 -4.05 -24.79 -14.54
CA ARG A 50 -4.75 -25.14 -15.79
C ARG A 50 -3.85 -25.04 -17.01
N ILE A 51 -2.72 -24.35 -16.93
CA ILE A 51 -1.78 -24.19 -18.04
C ILE A 51 -0.80 -25.38 -18.03
N PRO A 52 -0.74 -26.22 -19.09
CA PRO A 52 -0.03 -27.50 -19.07
C PRO A 52 1.46 -27.41 -18.69
N LEU A 53 2.14 -26.35 -19.12
CA LEU A 53 3.57 -26.13 -18.86
C LEU A 53 3.81 -25.64 -17.42
N ILE A 54 2.96 -24.75 -16.91
CA ILE A 54 3.11 -24.11 -15.59
C ILE A 54 2.63 -25.04 -14.46
N LYS A 55 1.71 -25.95 -14.75
CA LYS A 55 1.19 -26.95 -13.78
C LYS A 55 2.31 -27.77 -13.11
N LYS A 56 3.41 -28.04 -13.81
CA LYS A 56 4.55 -28.78 -13.24
C LYS A 56 5.28 -27.99 -12.15
N LEU A 57 5.26 -26.66 -12.23
CA LEU A 57 5.94 -25.75 -11.31
C LEU A 57 5.13 -25.51 -10.02
N LYS A 58 3.83 -25.86 -10.01
CA LYS A 58 2.93 -25.71 -8.86
C LYS A 58 2.91 -24.28 -8.30
N TRP A 59 2.96 -23.30 -9.17
CA TRP A 59 2.86 -21.89 -8.79
C TRP A 59 1.49 -21.56 -8.22
N ARG A 60 1.46 -20.72 -7.19
CA ARG A 60 0.23 -20.24 -6.55
C ARG A 60 -0.03 -18.79 -6.93
N GLU A 61 -1.27 -18.48 -7.29
CA GLU A 61 -1.68 -17.11 -7.55
C GLU A 61 -2.03 -16.42 -6.24
N TYR A 62 -1.49 -15.23 -6.08
CA TYR A 62 -1.79 -14.35 -4.97
C TYR A 62 -2.38 -13.06 -5.53
N VAL A 63 -3.51 -12.61 -5.00
CA VAL A 63 -4.08 -11.31 -5.34
C VAL A 63 -4.47 -10.62 -4.04
N ALA A 64 -4.10 -9.36 -3.87
CA ALA A 64 -4.55 -8.56 -2.75
C ALA A 64 -5.04 -7.19 -3.21
N VAL A 65 -5.99 -6.64 -2.46
CA VAL A 65 -6.45 -5.27 -2.62
C VAL A 65 -6.34 -4.59 -1.26
N LYS A 66 -5.62 -3.47 -1.25
CA LYS A 66 -5.36 -2.70 -0.03
C LYS A 66 -5.84 -1.28 -0.21
N GLY A 67 -6.30 -0.69 0.89
CA GLY A 67 -6.71 0.69 0.88
C GLY A 67 -6.57 1.38 2.22
N VAL A 68 -6.44 2.70 2.13
CA VAL A 68 -6.36 3.59 3.29
C VAL A 68 -7.28 4.76 3.03
N TRP A 69 -8.06 5.13 4.03
CA TRP A 69 -8.83 6.36 3.99
C TRP A 69 -8.76 7.04 5.35
N GLY A 70 -8.62 8.35 5.34
CA GLY A 70 -8.57 9.10 6.58
C GLY A 70 -9.15 10.48 6.39
N GLN A 71 -9.15 11.25 7.48
CA GLN A 71 -9.50 12.64 7.46
C GLN A 71 -8.50 13.40 8.34
N LEU A 72 -8.31 14.69 8.03
CA LEU A 72 -7.60 15.62 8.88
C LEU A 72 -8.61 16.63 9.42
N THR A 73 -8.80 16.68 10.73
CA THR A 73 -9.69 17.69 11.35
C THR A 73 -9.07 19.08 11.21
N ASP A 74 -9.92 20.10 11.07
CA ASP A 74 -9.51 21.50 10.95
C ASP A 74 -8.59 21.99 12.07
N LYS A 75 -8.69 21.40 13.27
CA LYS A 75 -7.82 21.69 14.42
C LYS A 75 -6.35 21.33 14.19
N ASN A 76 -6.08 20.37 13.32
CA ASN A 76 -4.73 19.88 13.01
C ASN A 76 -4.27 20.31 11.61
N ASN A 77 -5.01 21.21 10.94
CA ASN A 77 -4.68 21.65 9.59
C ASN A 77 -3.80 22.92 9.64
N PRO A 78 -2.51 22.83 9.23
CA PRO A 78 -1.59 23.98 9.24
C PRO A 78 -1.99 25.10 8.28
N VAL A 79 -2.80 24.81 7.24
CA VAL A 79 -3.29 25.81 6.28
C VAL A 79 -4.41 26.67 6.87
N LYS A 80 -5.21 26.11 7.78
CA LYS A 80 -6.33 26.84 8.43
C LYS A 80 -5.89 27.55 9.70
N ASN A 81 -4.89 27.04 10.39
CA ASN A 81 -4.37 27.61 11.64
C ASN A 81 -2.97 28.19 11.45
N THR A 82 -2.81 29.09 10.47
CA THR A 82 -1.51 29.70 10.12
C THR A 82 -0.88 30.57 11.22
N SER A 83 -1.66 30.97 12.22
CA SER A 83 -1.24 31.82 13.34
C SER A 83 -0.95 31.04 14.62
N ASP A 84 -1.05 29.70 14.59
CA ASP A 84 -0.81 28.83 15.74
C ASP A 84 0.64 28.32 15.69
N ASP A 85 1.50 28.89 16.54
CA ASP A 85 2.94 28.58 16.61
C ASP A 85 3.23 27.15 17.04
N VAL A 86 2.22 26.40 17.46
CA VAL A 86 2.36 25.01 17.95
C VAL A 86 2.08 23.97 16.85
N ILE A 87 1.54 24.37 15.70
CA ILE A 87 1.23 23.45 14.59
C ILE A 87 2.38 23.46 13.56
N PHE A 88 3.02 22.32 13.39
CA PHE A 88 4.09 22.17 12.40
C PHE A 88 3.54 22.20 10.97
N LYS A 89 4.24 22.92 10.09
CA LYS A 89 3.98 22.90 8.64
C LYS A 89 4.34 21.53 8.06
N PHE A 90 3.49 21.03 7.17
CA PHE A 90 3.76 19.78 6.50
C PHE A 90 4.90 19.92 5.46
N PRO A 91 5.67 18.85 5.22
CA PRO A 91 6.64 18.81 4.13
C PRO A 91 5.99 19.14 2.78
N ASN A 92 6.82 19.60 1.83
CA ASN A 92 6.37 19.77 0.45
C ASN A 92 5.95 18.40 -0.13
N ASN A 93 4.80 18.37 -0.83
CA ASN A 93 4.14 17.17 -1.35
C ASN A 93 3.44 16.27 -0.32
N SER A 94 3.07 16.80 0.85
CA SER A 94 2.12 16.16 1.75
C SER A 94 0.68 16.59 1.42
N TYR A 95 -0.22 15.62 1.39
CA TYR A 95 -1.63 15.80 1.05
C TYR A 95 -2.54 15.27 2.16
N THR A 96 -3.76 15.77 2.21
CA THR A 96 -4.84 15.16 3.01
C THR A 96 -5.68 14.28 2.10
N PHE A 97 -6.25 13.21 2.65
CA PHE A 97 -7.26 12.44 1.95
C PHE A 97 -8.45 13.34 1.57
N GLY A 98 -8.96 13.17 0.35
CA GLY A 98 -10.22 13.78 -0.08
C GLY A 98 -11.41 12.86 0.20
N ASN A 99 -12.42 12.95 -0.66
CA ASN A 99 -13.60 12.06 -0.62
C ASN A 99 -13.31 10.66 -1.16
N THR A 100 -12.11 10.42 -1.70
CA THR A 100 -11.74 9.13 -2.30
C THR A 100 -10.71 8.41 -1.42
N PRO A 101 -10.96 7.16 -1.01
CA PRO A 101 -9.95 6.33 -0.33
C PRO A 101 -8.76 6.04 -1.24
N TYR A 102 -7.54 5.95 -0.72
CA TYR A 102 -6.37 5.43 -1.45
C TYR A 102 -6.52 3.93 -1.71
N TRP A 103 -6.10 3.46 -2.89
CA TRP A 103 -6.15 2.05 -3.27
C TRP A 103 -4.88 1.58 -4.00
N GLU A 104 -4.45 0.36 -3.64
CA GLU A 104 -3.49 -0.41 -4.41
C GLU A 104 -3.94 -1.87 -4.59
N VAL A 105 -3.52 -2.46 -5.69
CA VAL A 105 -3.77 -3.86 -6.04
C VAL A 105 -2.43 -4.55 -6.14
N VAL A 106 -2.37 -5.76 -5.59
CA VAL A 106 -1.23 -6.66 -5.63
C VAL A 106 -1.65 -7.88 -6.43
N ALA A 107 -0.84 -8.27 -7.41
CA ALA A 107 -1.01 -9.50 -8.17
C ALA A 107 0.33 -10.22 -8.22
N GLY A 108 0.39 -11.43 -7.68
CA GLY A 108 1.64 -12.14 -7.46
C GLY A 108 1.57 -13.60 -7.81
N VAL A 109 2.77 -14.16 -7.96
CA VAL A 109 3.01 -15.58 -8.18
C VAL A 109 3.94 -16.07 -7.10
N HIS A 110 3.43 -16.95 -6.25
CA HIS A 110 4.16 -17.53 -5.12
C HIS A 110 4.57 -18.96 -5.44
N ASN A 111 5.44 -19.52 -4.59
CA ASN A 111 5.98 -20.88 -4.72
C ASN A 111 6.93 -21.07 -5.91
N ILE A 112 7.61 -19.99 -6.36
CA ILE A 112 8.69 -20.06 -7.36
C ILE A 112 9.88 -20.77 -6.70
N PHE A 113 10.33 -21.88 -7.30
CA PHE A 113 11.33 -22.79 -6.72
C PHE A 113 11.03 -23.26 -5.28
N LYS A 114 9.77 -23.18 -4.84
CA LYS A 114 9.29 -23.51 -3.48
C LYS A 114 9.61 -22.53 -2.35
N PHE A 115 10.27 -21.40 -2.63
CA PHE A 115 10.68 -20.45 -1.58
C PHE A 115 10.38 -18.98 -1.89
N PHE A 116 10.24 -18.64 -3.18
CA PHE A 116 10.10 -17.24 -3.62
C PHE A 116 8.68 -16.92 -4.07
N GLY A 117 8.26 -15.70 -3.80
CA GLY A 117 7.11 -15.04 -4.40
C GLY A 117 7.53 -13.74 -5.07
N ILE A 118 6.91 -13.43 -6.19
CA ILE A 118 7.06 -12.14 -6.85
C ILE A 118 5.67 -11.52 -6.96
N ASP A 119 5.54 -10.30 -6.46
CA ASP A 119 4.30 -9.55 -6.39
C ASP A 119 4.43 -8.28 -7.23
N TYR A 120 3.52 -8.12 -8.19
CA TYR A 120 3.33 -6.87 -8.91
C TYR A 120 2.34 -5.99 -8.14
N VAL A 121 2.77 -4.82 -7.71
CA VAL A 121 1.92 -3.86 -7.01
C VAL A 121 1.60 -2.70 -7.94
N ARG A 122 0.33 -2.31 -7.97
CA ARG A 122 -0.19 -1.19 -8.76
C ARG A 122 -0.97 -0.24 -7.88
N ARG A 123 -0.55 1.03 -7.87
CA ARG A 123 -1.35 2.13 -7.33
C ARG A 123 -2.47 2.46 -8.31
N ILE A 124 -3.69 2.60 -7.81
CA ILE A 124 -4.88 2.82 -8.64
C ILE A 124 -5.25 4.30 -8.75
N ASN A 125 -5.07 5.06 -7.68
CA ASN A 125 -5.48 6.46 -7.60
C ASN A 125 -4.38 7.37 -7.07
N TYR A 126 -4.67 8.68 -7.01
CA TYR A 126 -3.69 9.71 -6.62
C TYR A 126 -2.40 9.65 -7.47
N LEU A 127 -2.55 9.35 -8.78
CA LEU A 127 -1.45 9.20 -9.73
C LEU A 127 -0.87 10.54 -10.22
N ASN A 128 -1.56 11.64 -9.89
CA ASN A 128 -1.20 13.01 -10.28
C ASN A 128 -0.37 13.72 -9.21
N HIS A 129 -0.15 13.09 -8.06
CA HIS A 129 0.76 13.62 -7.04
C HIS A 129 2.19 13.67 -7.59
N ALA A 130 2.94 14.69 -7.19
CA ALA A 130 4.31 14.85 -7.66
C ALA A 130 5.19 13.68 -7.22
N ASN A 131 5.99 13.14 -8.15
CA ASN A 131 6.99 12.12 -7.85
C ASN A 131 6.39 10.86 -7.19
N VAL A 132 5.27 10.32 -7.68
CA VAL A 132 4.70 9.06 -7.16
C VAL A 132 4.97 7.87 -8.06
N ASP A 133 5.28 6.73 -7.46
CA ASP A 133 5.43 5.47 -8.16
C ASP A 133 4.06 4.87 -8.44
N LYS A 134 3.78 4.61 -9.72
CA LYS A 134 2.49 4.06 -10.16
C LYS A 134 2.43 2.55 -10.01
N TRP A 135 3.58 1.89 -10.07
CA TRP A 135 3.71 0.45 -10.02
C TRP A 135 5.09 0.07 -9.48
N GLY A 136 5.20 -1.14 -8.96
CA GLY A 136 6.47 -1.69 -8.50
C GLY A 136 6.41 -3.22 -8.44
N ILE A 137 7.58 -3.83 -8.34
CA ILE A 137 7.72 -5.27 -8.13
C ILE A 137 8.26 -5.47 -6.72
N ARG A 138 7.60 -6.31 -5.94
CA ARG A 138 7.99 -6.70 -4.60
C ARG A 138 8.30 -8.20 -4.57
N MET A 139 9.14 -8.59 -3.62
CA MET A 139 9.50 -9.99 -3.40
C MET A 139 8.89 -10.48 -2.09
N GLY A 140 8.31 -11.67 -2.11
CA GLY A 140 7.86 -12.39 -0.93
C GLY A 140 8.79 -13.57 -0.65
N PHE A 141 9.09 -13.80 0.63
CA PHE A 141 9.73 -15.04 1.06
C PHE A 141 8.69 -15.86 1.82
N LEU A 142 8.25 -16.96 1.24
CA LEU A 142 7.24 -17.85 1.81
C LEU A 142 7.78 -19.27 1.77
N MET A 143 8.13 -19.81 2.93
CA MET A 143 8.55 -21.20 3.07
C MET A 143 7.29 -22.06 3.31
N SER A 144 6.80 -22.70 2.26
CA SER A 144 5.74 -23.71 2.35
C SER A 144 6.39 -25.08 2.47
N PHE A 145 6.26 -25.72 3.62
CA PHE A 145 6.66 -27.12 3.83
C PHE A 145 5.61 -28.08 3.25
#